data_AF-A0A183LZR7-F1
#
_entry.id   AF-A0A183LZR7-F1
#
_cell.length_a   1.000
_cell.length_b   1.000
_cell.length_c   1.000
_cell.angle_alpha   90.00
_cell.angle_beta   90.00
_cell.angle_gamma   90.00
#
_symmetry.space_group_name_H-M   'P 1'
#
loop_
_entity.id
_entity.type
_entity.pdbx_description
1 polymer ?
#
loop_
_entity_poly.entity_id
_entity_poly.type
_entity_poly.pdbx_seq_one_letter_code
_entity_poly.pdbx_strand_id
1 'polypeptide(L)'
;MNIKYSQQSTVYKVSRSTGVDFKQLRFWSAFYCSIFGFIFVGCNMSGIAKHIRRSVEEVYNSFIGFFFLLKALFTMFLLIPAKPVDNTPISRMAYYQKLAVAGVTLFLAFIMLQFCLILAQLKRGNYFRRNIRKLLGALNVPLGMLLITGLERIFFRGYNLPTVNIPPSNQVNASTWVNPPNFARLQDYSKAAPTLIHGTSIAIGVALAIIIFTEAALNG
;
A
#
# COMPACT_ATOMS: atom_id res chain seq x y z
N MET A 1 -2.79 1.00 0.63
CA MET A 1 -2.71 -0.48 0.77
C MET A 1 -2.22 -1.13 -0.53
N ASN A 2 -0.89 -1.21 -0.69
CA ASN A 2 -0.20 -1.98 -1.74
C ASN A 2 -0.71 -3.43 -1.79
N ILE A 3 -0.67 -4.08 -2.95
CA ILE A 3 -0.97 -5.51 -3.15
C ILE A 3 -0.19 -6.38 -2.14
N LYS A 4 1.02 -5.94 -1.75
CA LYS A 4 1.85 -6.52 -0.67
C LYS A 4 1.14 -6.60 0.70
N TYR A 5 0.30 -5.62 1.07
CA TYR A 5 -0.47 -5.64 2.32
C TYR A 5 -1.70 -6.55 2.25
N SER A 6 -2.29 -6.72 1.06
CA SER A 6 -3.40 -7.67 0.87
C SER A 6 -2.91 -9.10 1.10
N GLN A 7 -1.78 -9.48 0.49
CA GLN A 7 -1.22 -10.83 0.65
C GLN A 7 -0.77 -11.12 2.09
N GLN A 8 -0.14 -10.15 2.78
CA GLN A 8 0.20 -10.30 4.20
C GLN A 8 -1.05 -10.40 5.09
N SER A 9 -2.15 -9.74 4.73
CA SER A 9 -3.43 -9.89 5.43
C SER A 9 -4.05 -11.28 5.22
N THR A 10 -3.85 -11.89 4.05
CA THR A 10 -4.27 -13.27 3.76
C THR A 10 -3.44 -14.26 4.57
N VAL A 11 -2.11 -14.13 4.58
CA VAL A 11 -1.22 -14.97 5.41
C VAL A 11 -1.59 -14.85 6.89
N TYR A 12 -1.92 -13.64 7.37
CA TYR A 12 -2.37 -13.43 8.73
C TYR A 12 -3.72 -14.10 9.02
N LYS A 13 -4.71 -13.99 8.13
CA LYS A 13 -6.01 -14.67 8.26
C LYS A 13 -5.85 -16.19 8.27
N VAL A 14 -5.01 -16.73 7.37
CA VAL A 14 -4.72 -18.17 7.28
C VAL A 14 -3.97 -18.65 8.53
N SER A 15 -3.00 -17.89 9.04
CA SER A 15 -2.34 -18.16 10.32
C SER A 15 -3.35 -18.21 11.48
N ARG A 16 -4.30 -17.28 11.54
CA ARG A 16 -5.37 -17.27 12.56
C ARG A 16 -6.33 -18.45 12.43
N SER A 17 -6.68 -18.86 11.22
CA SER A 17 -7.58 -20.01 11.00
C SER A 17 -6.90 -21.36 11.25
N THR A 18 -5.59 -21.46 11.03
CA THR A 18 -4.81 -22.69 11.23
C THR A 18 -4.20 -22.79 12.63
N GLY A 19 -4.19 -21.72 13.42
CA GLY A 19 -3.58 -21.69 14.75
C GLY A 19 -2.05 -21.74 14.75
N VAL A 20 -1.42 -21.51 13.60
CA VAL A 20 0.03 -21.54 13.39
C VAL A 20 0.61 -20.14 13.58
N ASP A 21 1.82 -20.04 14.14
CA ASP A 21 2.49 -18.75 14.29
C ASP A 21 2.71 -18.08 12.93
N PHE A 22 2.38 -16.79 12.85
CA PHE A 22 2.45 -16.01 11.62
C PHE A 22 3.88 -15.98 11.05
N LYS A 23 4.90 -15.96 11.91
CA LYS A 23 6.30 -15.93 11.48
C LYS A 23 6.72 -17.23 10.79
N GLN A 24 6.23 -18.37 11.26
CA GLN A 24 6.50 -19.68 10.69
C GLN A 24 5.83 -19.83 9.31
N LEU A 25 4.56 -19.44 9.19
CA LEU A 25 3.83 -19.48 7.91
C LEU A 25 4.48 -18.54 6.88
N ARG A 26 4.91 -17.35 7.32
CA ARG A 26 5.63 -16.38 6.48
C ARG A 26 6.98 -16.95 6.01
N PHE A 27 7.70 -17.64 6.88
CA PHE A 27 8.99 -18.25 6.53
C PHE A 27 8.83 -19.33 5.45
N TRP A 28 7.94 -20.30 5.67
CA TRP A 28 7.72 -21.39 4.71
C TRP A 28 7.19 -20.87 3.37
N SER A 29 6.25 -19.91 3.38
CA SER A 29 5.77 -19.27 2.15
C SER A 29 6.88 -18.55 1.37
N ALA A 30 7.78 -17.85 2.08
CA ALA A 30 8.92 -17.17 1.46
C ALA A 30 9.97 -18.17 0.93
N PHE A 31 10.20 -19.27 1.65
CA PHE A 31 11.10 -20.34 1.22
C PHE A 31 10.62 -20.98 -0.09
N TYR A 32 9.35 -21.37 -0.17
CA TYR A 32 8.77 -21.88 -1.42
C TYR A 32 8.77 -20.84 -2.54
N CYS A 33 8.43 -19.58 -2.23
CA CYS A 33 8.54 -18.49 -3.21
C CYS A 33 9.95 -18.38 -3.81
N SER A 34 11.00 -18.54 -3.00
CA SER A 34 12.39 -18.51 -3.47
C SER A 34 12.72 -19.71 -4.36
N ILE A 35 12.28 -20.92 -3.98
CA ILE A 35 12.50 -22.13 -4.77
C ILE A 35 11.85 -21.99 -6.16
N PHE A 36 10.57 -21.59 -6.20
CA PHE A 36 9.87 -21.37 -7.46
C PHE A 36 10.47 -20.21 -8.27
N GLY A 37 11.00 -19.17 -7.61
CA GLY A 37 11.77 -18.12 -8.27
C GLY A 37 13.02 -18.67 -8.98
N PHE A 38 13.81 -19.53 -8.31
CA PHE A 38 14.96 -20.19 -8.94
C PHE A 38 14.55 -21.12 -10.08
N ILE A 39 13.45 -21.86 -9.94
CA ILE A 39 12.90 -22.71 -11.00
C ILE A 39 12.52 -21.86 -12.21
N PHE A 40 11.82 -20.74 -12.02
CA PHE A 40 11.43 -19.85 -13.13
C PHE A 40 12.64 -19.26 -13.86
N VAL A 41 13.69 -18.89 -13.13
CA VAL A 41 14.95 -18.43 -13.73
C VAL A 41 15.65 -19.57 -14.48
N GLY A 42 15.77 -20.75 -13.86
CA GLY A 42 16.40 -21.93 -14.46
C GLY A 42 15.69 -22.46 -15.69
N CYS A 43 14.35 -22.38 -15.73
CA CYS A 43 13.53 -22.74 -16.89
C CYS A 43 13.49 -21.65 -17.98
N ASN A 44 14.26 -20.56 -17.84
CA ASN A 44 14.28 -19.44 -18.79
C ASN A 44 12.88 -18.86 -19.05
N MET A 45 12.10 -18.66 -17.99
CA MET A 45 10.76 -18.07 -18.09
C MET A 45 10.79 -16.66 -18.68
N SER A 46 11.95 -15.98 -18.64
CA SER A 46 12.19 -14.70 -19.32
C SER A 46 11.92 -14.75 -20.84
N GLY A 47 11.91 -15.93 -21.46
CA GLY A 47 11.42 -16.11 -22.84
C GLY A 47 9.95 -15.72 -23.00
N ILE A 48 9.11 -15.94 -21.99
CA ILE A 48 7.69 -15.53 -21.99
C ILE A 48 7.56 -14.01 -21.98
N ALA A 49 8.47 -13.30 -21.30
CA ALA A 49 8.45 -11.83 -21.29
C ALA A 49 8.57 -11.25 -22.70
N LYS A 50 9.31 -11.91 -23.62
CA LYS A 50 9.40 -11.49 -25.02
C LYS A 50 8.09 -11.63 -25.81
N HIS A 51 7.17 -12.46 -25.32
CA HIS A 51 5.85 -12.64 -25.91
C HIS A 51 4.81 -11.68 -25.32
N ILE A 52 5.17 -10.91 -24.29
CA ILE A 52 4.34 -9.83 -23.79
C ILE A 52 4.29 -8.74 -24.86
N ARG A 53 3.09 -8.46 -25.34
CA ARG A 53 2.87 -7.37 -26.28
C ARG A 53 2.75 -6.07 -25.50
N ARG A 54 3.22 -4.97 -26.10
CA ARG A 54 3.01 -3.61 -25.59
C ARG A 54 1.55 -3.30 -25.22
N SER A 55 0.58 -3.87 -25.95
CA SER A 55 -0.84 -3.72 -25.61
C SER A 55 -1.21 -4.32 -24.25
N VAL A 56 -0.55 -5.41 -23.82
CA VAL A 56 -0.74 -6.04 -22.51
C VAL A 56 -0.14 -5.17 -21.41
N GLU A 57 1.05 -4.61 -21.63
CA GLU A 57 1.69 -3.66 -20.71
C GLU A 57 0.82 -2.41 -20.49
N GLU A 58 0.29 -1.83 -21.57
CA GLU A 58 -0.57 -0.64 -21.48
C GLU A 58 -1.88 -0.94 -20.73
N VAL A 59 -2.51 -2.10 -20.98
CA VAL A 59 -3.70 -2.55 -20.25
C VAL A 59 -3.39 -2.81 -18.78
N TYR A 60 -2.26 -3.45 -18.47
CA TYR A 60 -1.84 -3.70 -17.09
C TYR A 60 -1.59 -2.39 -16.33
N ASN A 61 -0.85 -1.46 -16.94
CA ASN A 61 -0.58 -0.14 -16.36
C ASN A 61 -1.87 0.66 -16.15
N SER A 62 -2.80 0.61 -17.10
CA SER A 62 -4.12 1.23 -16.97
C SER A 62 -4.93 0.60 -15.83
N PHE A 63 -4.94 -0.73 -15.71
CA PHE A 63 -5.62 -1.46 -14.63
C PHE A 63 -5.08 -1.09 -13.24
N ILE A 64 -3.75 -1.06 -13.09
CA ILE A 64 -3.10 -0.67 -11.83
C ILE A 64 -3.43 0.80 -11.50
N GLY A 65 -3.39 1.69 -12.48
CA GLY A 65 -3.78 3.10 -12.32
C GLY A 65 -5.23 3.25 -11.86
N PHE A 66 -6.16 2.54 -12.52
CA PHE A 66 -7.58 2.54 -12.16
C PHE A 66 -7.82 1.99 -10.74
N PHE A 67 -7.17 0.87 -10.39
CA PHE A 67 -7.25 0.29 -9.05
C PHE A 67 -6.79 1.28 -7.96
N PHE A 68 -5.67 1.97 -8.18
CA PHE A 68 -5.19 2.98 -7.23
C PHE A 68 -6.14 4.17 -7.10
N LEU A 69 -6.72 4.64 -8.21
CA LEU A 69 -7.70 5.72 -8.20
C LEU A 69 -8.94 5.33 -7.40
N LEU A 70 -9.55 4.18 -7.71
CA LEU A 70 -10.74 3.69 -7.02
C LEU A 70 -10.48 3.47 -5.53
N LYS A 71 -9.30 2.96 -5.18
CA LYS A 71 -8.88 2.81 -3.80
C LYS A 71 -8.77 4.15 -3.07
N ALA A 72 -8.16 5.16 -3.70
CA ALA A 72 -8.04 6.48 -3.12
C ALA A 72 -9.42 7.10 -2.90
N LEU A 73 -10.31 6.96 -3.87
CA LEU A 73 -11.70 7.42 -3.80
C LEU A 73 -12.48 6.74 -2.67
N PHE A 74 -12.37 5.42 -2.51
CA PHE A 74 -13.00 4.74 -1.37
C PHE A 74 -12.38 5.13 -0.03
N THR A 75 -11.06 5.37 0.02
CA THR A 75 -10.40 5.87 1.24
C THR A 75 -10.94 7.25 1.62
N MET A 76 -11.22 8.10 0.63
CA MET A 76 -11.87 9.40 0.83
C MET A 76 -13.29 9.26 1.39
N PHE A 77 -14.12 8.37 0.85
CA PHE A 77 -15.47 8.16 1.38
C PHE A 77 -15.51 7.51 2.76
N LEU A 78 -14.54 6.64 3.08
CA LEU A 78 -14.39 6.01 4.40
C LEU A 78 -14.11 7.02 5.53
N LEU A 79 -13.62 8.22 5.23
CA LEU A 79 -13.42 9.28 6.22
C LEU A 79 -14.75 9.85 6.74
N ILE A 80 -15.84 9.74 5.99
CA ILE A 80 -17.13 10.32 6.36
C ILE A 80 -17.75 9.44 7.47
N PRO A 81 -17.96 9.98 8.69
CA PRO A 81 -18.50 9.19 9.79
C PRO A 81 -19.97 8.83 9.54
N ALA A 82 -20.36 7.62 9.96
CA ALA A 82 -21.78 7.24 10.00
C ALA A 82 -22.53 8.02 11.08
N LYS A 83 -23.82 8.28 10.86
CA LYS A 83 -24.70 8.94 11.84
C LYS A 83 -24.71 8.13 13.15
N PRO A 84 -24.59 8.78 14.33
CA PRO A 84 -24.66 8.07 15.60
C PRO A 84 -26.04 7.44 15.81
N VAL A 85 -26.06 6.26 16.43
CA VAL A 85 -27.29 5.53 16.80
C VAL A 85 -27.95 6.19 18.02
N ASP A 86 -27.14 6.68 18.95
CA ASP A 86 -27.62 7.31 20.19
C ASP A 86 -27.78 8.83 20.01
N ASN A 87 -28.93 9.37 20.40
CA ASN A 87 -29.27 10.79 20.27
C ASN A 87 -28.79 11.66 21.46
N THR A 88 -27.69 11.31 22.11
CA THR A 88 -27.14 12.11 23.22
C THR A 88 -26.49 13.39 22.69
N PRO A 89 -26.50 14.50 23.45
CA PRO A 89 -25.83 15.73 23.01
C PRO A 89 -24.32 15.52 22.78
N ILE A 90 -23.69 14.66 23.58
CA ILE A 90 -22.26 14.33 23.49
C ILE A 90 -21.95 13.58 22.19
N SER A 91 -22.75 12.56 21.81
CA SER A 91 -22.54 11.80 20.57
C SER A 91 -22.71 12.67 19.32
N ARG A 92 -23.67 13.61 19.35
CA ARG A 92 -23.91 14.57 18.27
C ARG A 92 -22.72 15.52 18.10
N MET A 93 -22.21 16.09 19.18
CA MET A 93 -21.04 16.98 19.13
C MET A 93 -19.81 16.25 18.57
N ALA A 94 -19.53 15.03 19.04
CA ALA A 94 -18.44 14.21 18.51
C ALA A 94 -18.62 13.87 17.02
N TYR A 95 -19.86 13.60 16.57
CA TYR A 95 -20.17 13.37 15.17
C TYR A 95 -19.87 14.60 14.29
N TYR A 96 -20.35 15.79 14.68
CA TYR A 96 -20.08 17.02 13.93
C TYR A 96 -18.60 17.37 13.88
N GLN A 97 -17.87 17.14 14.97
CA GLN A 97 -16.42 17.34 14.99
C GLN A 97 -15.71 16.39 14.00
N LYS A 98 -16.03 15.09 14.03
CA LYS A 98 -15.47 14.11 13.08
C LYS A 98 -15.84 14.44 11.63
N LEU A 99 -17.06 14.89 11.39
CA LEU A 99 -17.52 15.29 10.06
C LEU A 99 -16.79 16.54 9.55
N ALA A 100 -16.52 17.52 10.42
CA ALA A 100 -15.75 18.69 10.06
C ALA A 100 -14.28 18.33 9.74
N VAL A 101 -13.65 17.46 10.52
CA VAL A 101 -12.30 16.93 10.26
C VAL A 101 -12.25 16.19 8.93
N ALA A 102 -13.23 15.33 8.65
CA ALA A 102 -13.34 14.63 7.37
C ALA A 102 -13.51 15.60 6.20
N GLY A 103 -14.38 16.61 6.34
CA GLY A 103 -14.61 17.64 5.33
C GLY A 103 -13.35 18.43 4.99
N VAL A 104 -12.61 18.90 6.00
CA VAL A 104 -11.34 19.61 5.79
C VAL A 104 -10.29 18.70 5.16
N THR A 105 -10.20 17.43 5.58
CA THR A 105 -9.26 16.46 4.99
C THR A 105 -9.54 16.23 3.51
N LEU A 106 -10.82 16.09 3.13
CA LEU A 106 -11.24 15.94 1.73
C LEU A 106 -10.97 17.20 0.91
N PHE A 107 -11.22 18.37 1.49
CA PHE A 107 -10.94 19.65 0.86
C PHE A 107 -9.44 19.82 0.55
N LEU A 108 -8.57 19.53 1.52
CA LEU A 108 -7.11 19.57 1.33
C LEU A 108 -6.66 18.55 0.28
N ALA A 109 -7.21 17.33 0.30
CA ALA A 109 -6.90 16.32 -0.71
C ALA A 109 -7.30 16.76 -2.12
N PHE A 110 -8.45 17.43 -2.27
CA PHE A 110 -8.89 17.99 -3.54
C PHE A 110 -7.99 19.14 -4.02
N ILE A 111 -7.59 20.05 -3.13
CA ILE A 111 -6.62 21.12 -3.45
C ILE A 111 -5.31 20.51 -3.94
N MET A 112 -4.81 19.47 -3.26
CA MET A 112 -3.56 18.80 -3.65
C MET A 112 -3.66 18.24 -5.07
N LEU A 113 -4.78 17.57 -5.39
CA LEU A 113 -5.03 17.02 -6.71
C LEU A 113 -5.00 18.12 -7.77
N GLN A 114 -5.76 19.20 -7.57
CA GLN A 114 -5.83 20.29 -8.53
C GLN A 114 -4.47 20.98 -8.71
N PHE A 115 -3.76 21.24 -7.62
CA PHE A 115 -2.41 21.78 -7.67
C PHE A 115 -1.47 20.88 -8.48
N CYS A 116 -1.52 19.57 -8.24
CA CYS A 116 -0.66 18.62 -8.96
C CYS A 116 -1.01 18.54 -10.46
N LEU A 117 -2.29 18.63 -10.81
CA LEU A 117 -2.73 18.66 -12.21
C LEU A 117 -2.28 19.94 -12.92
N ILE A 118 -2.37 21.09 -12.25
CA ILE A 118 -1.88 22.38 -12.77
C ILE A 118 -0.37 22.32 -13.01
N LEU A 119 0.43 21.81 -12.06
CA LEU A 119 1.87 21.64 -12.25
C LEU A 119 2.21 20.66 -13.39
N ALA A 120 1.42 19.59 -13.56
CA ALA A 120 1.60 18.64 -14.66
C ALA A 120 1.27 19.28 -16.02
N GLN A 121 0.25 20.15 -16.10
CA GLN A 121 -0.07 20.93 -17.29
C GLN A 121 1.01 21.99 -17.57
N LEU A 122 1.50 22.69 -16.55
CA LEU A 122 2.62 23.63 -16.67
C LEU A 122 3.90 22.96 -17.18
N LYS A 123 4.15 21.70 -16.80
CA LYS A 123 5.26 20.89 -17.34
C LYS A 123 5.17 20.72 -18.86
N ARG A 124 3.96 20.63 -19.42
CA ARG A 124 3.69 20.42 -20.85
C ARG A 124 3.55 21.74 -21.63
N GLY A 125 3.05 22.80 -21.00
CA GLY A 125 2.82 24.11 -21.61
C GLY A 125 4.09 24.96 -21.75
N ASN A 126 4.03 26.06 -22.51
CA ASN A 126 5.17 26.92 -22.84
C ASN A 126 5.28 28.21 -21.99
N TYR A 127 4.66 28.25 -20.82
CA TYR A 127 4.60 29.45 -19.96
C TYR A 127 5.92 29.79 -19.24
N PHE A 128 6.79 28.80 -18.99
CA PHE A 128 8.04 28.97 -18.25
C PHE A 128 9.25 28.47 -19.02
N ARG A 129 10.45 28.97 -18.64
CA ARG A 129 11.74 28.49 -19.15
C ARG A 129 11.90 26.99 -18.90
N ARG A 130 12.48 26.28 -19.86
CA ARG A 130 12.62 24.81 -19.88
C ARG A 130 13.15 24.20 -18.57
N ASN A 131 14.15 24.83 -17.94
CA ASN A 131 14.75 24.33 -16.70
C ASN A 131 13.77 24.41 -15.52
N ILE A 132 13.07 25.53 -15.37
CA ILE A 132 12.05 25.74 -14.32
C ILE A 132 10.90 24.75 -14.52
N ARG A 133 10.45 24.58 -15.77
CA ARG A 133 9.39 23.64 -16.13
C ARG A 133 9.73 22.19 -15.79
N LYS A 134 10.97 21.77 -16.04
CA LYS A 134 11.47 20.44 -15.66
C LYS A 134 11.54 20.27 -14.14
N LEU A 135 12.01 21.29 -13.41
CA LEU A 135 12.11 21.28 -11.96
C LEU A 135 10.73 21.19 -11.30
N LEU A 136 9.79 22.07 -11.66
CA LEU A 136 8.42 22.06 -11.15
C LEU A 136 7.70 20.76 -11.47
N GLY A 137 7.92 20.21 -12.67
CA GLY A 137 7.36 18.93 -13.08
C GLY A 137 7.94 17.73 -12.34
N ALA A 138 9.21 17.76 -11.94
CA ALA A 138 9.86 16.70 -11.16
C ALA A 138 9.48 16.77 -9.67
N LEU A 139 9.30 17.98 -9.13
CA LEU A 139 8.95 18.22 -7.73
C LEU A 139 7.44 18.38 -7.50
N ASN A 140 6.61 17.99 -8.46
CA ASN A 140 5.16 18.17 -8.40
C ASN A 140 4.54 17.62 -7.09
N VAL A 141 4.80 16.35 -6.80
CA VAL A 141 4.27 15.68 -5.61
C VAL A 141 4.84 16.27 -4.30
N PRO A 142 6.18 16.45 -4.15
CA PRO A 142 6.74 17.12 -2.97
C PRO A 142 6.20 18.55 -2.74
N LEU A 143 6.08 19.36 -3.79
CA LEU A 143 5.54 20.72 -3.69
C LEU A 143 4.07 20.70 -3.27
N GLY A 144 3.28 19.75 -3.79
CA GLY A 144 1.91 19.53 -3.33
C GLY A 144 1.85 19.18 -1.85
N MET A 145 2.74 18.32 -1.37
CA MET A 145 2.80 17.95 0.05
C MET A 145 3.15 19.14 0.95
N LEU A 146 4.11 19.98 0.52
CA LEU A 146 4.47 21.21 1.23
C LEU A 146 3.31 22.20 1.28
N LEU A 147 2.60 22.37 0.16
CA LEU A 147 1.42 23.23 0.08
C LEU A 147 0.35 22.80 1.08
N ILE A 148 -0.02 21.52 1.09
CA ILE A 148 -1.06 21.02 2.00
C ILE A 148 -0.64 21.13 3.47
N THR A 149 0.62 20.82 3.77
CA THR A 149 1.16 20.97 5.13
C THR A 149 1.13 22.44 5.56
N GLY A 150 1.43 23.38 4.65
CA GLY A 150 1.32 24.82 4.92
C GLY A 150 -0.12 25.27 5.15
N LEU A 151 -1.05 24.86 4.28
CA LEU A 151 -2.48 25.20 4.38
C LEU A 151 -3.09 24.65 5.67
N GLU A 152 -2.75 23.42 6.05
CA GLU A 152 -3.17 22.81 7.32
C GLU A 152 -2.72 23.66 8.51
N ARG A 153 -1.42 24.00 8.59
CA ARG A 153 -0.87 24.76 9.71
C ARG A 153 -1.38 26.20 9.81
N ILE A 154 -1.64 26.85 8.68
CA ILE A 154 -2.06 28.27 8.64
C ILE A 154 -3.57 28.40 8.86
N PHE A 155 -4.38 27.63 8.13
CA PHE A 155 -5.84 27.83 8.09
C PHE A 155 -6.60 26.83 8.95
N PHE A 156 -6.09 25.61 9.13
CA PHE A 156 -6.86 24.50 9.71
C PHE A 156 -6.28 23.94 11.02
N ARG A 157 -5.36 24.66 11.66
CA ARG A 157 -4.72 24.26 12.92
C ARG A 157 -5.73 23.90 14.03
N GLY A 158 -6.91 24.51 14.03
CA GLY A 158 -7.97 24.23 15.01
C GLY A 158 -8.68 22.88 14.84
N TYR A 159 -8.54 22.21 13.69
CA TYR A 159 -9.26 20.96 13.40
C TYR A 159 -8.49 19.70 13.83
N ASN A 160 -7.20 19.78 14.18
CA ASN A 160 -6.35 18.64 14.56
C ASN A 160 -6.48 17.46 13.57
N LEU A 161 -6.13 17.70 12.31
CA LEU A 161 -6.27 16.72 11.25
C LEU A 161 -5.39 15.48 11.50
N PRO A 162 -5.81 14.28 11.05
CA PRO A 162 -5.01 13.08 11.20
C PRO A 162 -3.72 13.19 10.39
N THR A 163 -2.58 13.20 11.08
CA THR A 163 -1.24 13.21 10.48
C THR A 163 -0.63 11.81 10.47
N VAL A 164 0.46 11.63 9.73
CA VAL A 164 1.19 10.36 9.70
C VAL A 164 1.73 10.06 11.09
N ASN A 165 1.23 8.97 11.69
CA ASN A 165 1.68 8.52 13.00
C ASN A 165 3.04 7.82 12.85
N ILE A 166 4.10 8.49 13.32
CA ILE A 166 5.46 7.95 13.36
C ILE A 166 5.77 7.69 14.83
N PRO A 167 6.07 6.43 15.23
CA PRO A 167 6.46 6.15 16.60
C PRO A 167 7.73 6.93 16.94
N PRO A 168 7.86 7.44 18.17
CA PRO A 168 9.06 8.16 18.57
C PRO A 168 10.29 7.24 18.46
N SER A 169 11.44 7.82 18.12
CA SER A 169 12.67 7.07 17.81
C SER A 169 13.13 6.14 18.94
N ASN A 170 12.81 6.49 20.18
CA ASN A 170 13.10 5.69 21.37
C ASN A 170 12.24 4.42 21.53
N GLN A 171 11.14 4.30 20.77
CA GLN A 171 10.28 3.11 20.73
C GLN A 171 10.58 2.22 19.52
N VAL A 172 11.50 2.63 18.65
CA VAL A 172 11.92 1.82 17.50
C VAL A 172 12.85 0.71 18.01
N ASN A 173 12.26 -0.45 18.27
CA ASN A 173 13.02 -1.62 18.66
C ASN A 173 13.80 -2.17 17.44
N ALA A 174 15.08 -1.81 17.31
CA ALA A 174 15.95 -2.28 16.23
C ALA A 174 16.02 -3.82 16.14
N SER A 175 15.77 -4.54 17.24
CA SER A 175 15.69 -6.01 17.23
C SER A 175 14.49 -6.56 16.45
N THR A 176 13.50 -5.72 16.12
CA THR A 176 12.37 -6.12 15.26
C THR A 176 12.68 -6.04 13.77
N TRP A 177 13.77 -5.37 13.37
CA TRP A 177 14.16 -5.22 11.96
C TRP A 177 14.60 -6.55 11.36
N VAL A 178 15.35 -7.33 12.15
CA VAL A 178 15.76 -8.69 11.79
C VAL A 178 15.22 -9.61 12.87
N ASN A 179 14.02 -10.12 12.64
CA ASN A 179 13.35 -11.07 13.54
C ASN A 179 13.33 -12.45 12.87
N PRO A 180 14.43 -13.20 12.91
CA PRO A 180 14.46 -14.54 12.33
C PRO A 180 13.43 -15.41 13.07
N PRO A 181 12.74 -16.32 12.37
CA PRO A 181 11.93 -17.32 13.06
C PRO A 181 12.85 -18.15 13.96
N ASN A 182 12.30 -18.64 15.09
CA ASN A 182 13.04 -19.56 15.92
C ASN A 182 13.21 -20.88 15.16
N PHE A 183 14.43 -21.14 14.67
CA PHE A 183 14.74 -22.31 13.85
C PHE A 183 14.43 -23.64 14.56
N ALA A 184 14.54 -23.69 15.89
CA ALA A 184 14.20 -24.87 16.68
C ALA A 184 12.69 -25.17 16.69
N ARG A 185 11.84 -24.16 16.45
CA ARG A 185 10.37 -24.28 16.45
C ARG A 185 9.75 -24.22 15.05
N LEU A 186 10.55 -24.33 13.99
CA LEU A 186 10.05 -24.26 12.60
C LEU A 186 9.14 -25.42 12.21
N GLN A 187 9.24 -26.53 12.93
CA GLN A 187 8.40 -27.71 12.79
C GLN A 187 7.35 -27.85 13.90
N ASP A 188 7.29 -26.89 14.83
CA ASP A 188 6.24 -26.85 15.84
C ASP A 188 4.96 -26.30 15.20
N TYR A 189 4.21 -27.18 14.56
CA TYR A 189 2.98 -26.85 13.86
C TYR A 189 1.77 -26.69 14.79
N SER A 190 2.01 -26.62 16.11
CA SER A 190 0.96 -26.58 17.14
C SER A 190 -0.04 -27.74 16.92
N LYS A 191 -1.33 -27.45 16.73
CA LYS A 191 -2.40 -28.42 16.49
C LYS A 191 -2.67 -28.72 15.00
N ALA A 192 -2.00 -28.05 14.08
CA ALA A 192 -2.28 -28.17 12.65
C ALA A 192 -1.42 -29.26 11.99
N ALA A 193 -2.01 -29.98 11.03
CA ALA A 193 -1.30 -31.01 10.29
C ALA A 193 -0.14 -30.39 9.47
N PRO A 194 1.08 -30.96 9.52
CA PRO A 194 2.23 -30.46 8.76
C PRO A 194 1.94 -30.33 7.26
N THR A 195 1.18 -31.29 6.71
CA THR A 195 0.76 -31.33 5.31
C THR A 195 -0.09 -30.13 4.90
N LEU A 196 -0.99 -29.69 5.78
CA LEU A 196 -1.83 -28.52 5.56
C LEU A 196 -1.00 -27.24 5.50
N ILE A 197 0.00 -27.12 6.38
CA ILE A 197 0.84 -25.91 6.49
C ILE A 197 1.79 -25.80 5.31
N HIS A 198 2.46 -26.89 4.94
CA HIS A 198 3.31 -26.91 3.76
C HIS A 198 2.50 -26.74 2.47
N GLY A 199 1.35 -27.41 2.35
CA GLY A 199 0.46 -27.26 1.20
C GLY A 199 -0.04 -25.82 1.01
N THR A 200 -0.50 -25.18 2.08
CA THR A 200 -0.92 -23.76 2.03
C THR A 200 0.26 -22.82 1.78
N SER A 201 1.42 -23.08 2.39
CA SER A 201 2.64 -22.28 2.17
C SER A 201 3.17 -22.41 0.73
N ILE A 202 3.09 -23.59 0.12
CA ILE A 202 3.43 -23.81 -1.29
C ILE A 202 2.48 -23.02 -2.18
N ALA A 203 1.17 -23.13 -1.98
CA ALA A 203 0.18 -22.41 -2.78
C ALA A 203 0.40 -20.88 -2.72
N ILE A 204 0.64 -20.34 -1.53
CA ILE A 204 0.96 -18.92 -1.33
C ILE A 204 2.32 -18.58 -1.96
N GLY A 205 3.35 -19.40 -1.76
CA GLY A 205 4.69 -19.19 -2.29
C GLY A 205 4.73 -19.17 -3.82
N VAL A 206 4.04 -20.11 -4.48
CA VAL A 206 3.90 -20.17 -5.95
C VAL A 206 3.16 -18.93 -6.46
N ALA A 207 2.03 -18.58 -5.84
CA ALA A 207 1.27 -17.40 -6.23
C ALA A 207 2.12 -16.12 -6.12
N LEU A 208 2.89 -15.97 -5.04
CA LEU A 208 3.82 -14.85 -4.86
C LEU A 208 4.93 -14.85 -5.90
N ALA A 209 5.54 -16.00 -6.20
CA ALA A 209 6.57 -16.11 -7.22
C ALA A 209 6.04 -15.69 -8.60
N ILE A 210 4.83 -16.11 -8.97
CA ILE A 210 4.18 -15.72 -10.24
C ILE A 210 3.90 -14.22 -10.27
N ILE A 211 3.39 -13.65 -9.16
CA ILE A 211 3.12 -12.21 -9.08
C ILE A 211 4.41 -11.41 -9.22
N ILE A 212 5.47 -11.77 -8.49
CA ILE A 212 6.77 -11.09 -8.55
C ILE A 212 7.37 -11.19 -9.95
N PHE A 213 7.32 -12.38 -10.55
CA PHE A 213 7.83 -12.60 -11.91
C PHE A 213 7.06 -11.77 -12.94
N THR A 214 5.72 -11.79 -12.88
CA THR A 214 4.85 -11.03 -13.78
C THR A 214 5.05 -9.52 -13.60
N GLU A 215 5.17 -9.03 -12.36
CA GLU A 215 5.44 -7.62 -12.06
C GLU A 215 6.82 -7.20 -12.59
N ALA A 216 7.86 -8.03 -12.41
CA ALA A 216 9.19 -7.76 -12.95
C ALA A 216 9.24 -7.81 -14.48
N ALA A 217 8.46 -8.69 -15.12
CA ALA A 217 8.40 -8.83 -16.57
C ALA A 217 7.56 -7.74 -17.25
N LEU A 218 6.53 -7.19 -16.58
CA LEU A 218 5.67 -6.14 -17.13
C LEU A 218 6.15 -4.72 -16.82
N ASN A 219 6.95 -4.54 -15.76
CA ASN A 219 7.50 -3.23 -15.38
C ASN A 219 8.94 -3.00 -15.87
N GLY A 220 9.59 -4.02 -16.44
CA GLY A 220 10.94 -3.93 -17.01
C GLY A 220 10.90 -3.52 -18.48
#